data_AF-A0AAD5UZR6-F1
#
_entry.id   AF-A0AAD5UZR6-F1
#
_cell.length_a   1.000
_cell.length_b   1.000
_cell.length_c   1.000
_cell.angle_alpha   90.00
_cell.angle_beta   90.00
_cell.angle_gamma   90.00
#
_symmetry.space_group_name_H-M   'P 1'
#
loop_
_entity.id
_entity.type
_entity.pdbx_description
1 polymer ?
#
loop_
_entity_poly.entity_id
_entity_poly.type
_entity_poly.pdbx_seq_one_letter_code
_entity_poly.pdbx_strand_id
1 'polypeptide(L)'
;MASINRVRVVFYVALLLFAIILLGLTAQRLNYTTHLPVGDPLNGGRSFHDPIIAELLVTSILTILWAPFAIYILSGTSDYGLYTSFLGEATALFFLFMFYVVGAGIASVRHITFHALISIS
;
A
#
# COMPACT_ATOMS: atom_id res chain seq x y z
N MET A 1 1.49 5.85 -30.59
CA MET A 1 1.73 6.70 -29.40
C MET A 1 0.48 6.85 -28.51
N ALA A 2 -0.70 7.16 -29.04
CA ALA A 2 -1.92 7.34 -28.23
C ALA A 2 -2.45 6.09 -27.50
N SER A 3 -2.07 4.87 -27.90
CA SER A 3 -2.48 3.63 -27.20
C SER A 3 -1.68 3.39 -25.92
N ILE A 4 -0.37 3.68 -25.92
CA ILE A 4 0.53 3.48 -24.79
C ILE A 4 0.14 4.37 -23.59
N ASN A 5 -0.20 5.63 -23.83
CA ASN A 5 -0.65 6.52 -22.75
C ASN A 5 -1.99 6.06 -22.16
N ARG A 6 -2.91 5.53 -22.98
CA ARG A 6 -4.20 5.01 -22.49
C ARG A 6 -4.01 3.79 -21.58
N VAL A 7 -3.15 2.85 -21.97
CA VAL A 7 -2.86 1.67 -21.16
C VAL A 7 -2.22 2.05 -19.81
N ARG A 8 -1.32 3.04 -19.80
CA ARG A 8 -0.71 3.55 -18.55
C ARG A 8 -1.74 4.14 -17.60
N VAL A 9 -2.66 4.97 -18.11
CA VAL A 9 -3.76 5.54 -17.30
C VAL A 9 -4.61 4.43 -16.67
N VAL A 10 -4.94 3.37 -17.41
CA VAL A 10 -5.69 2.23 -16.88
C VAL A 10 -4.95 1.56 -15.72
N PHE A 11 -3.63 1.35 -15.84
CA PHE A 11 -2.83 0.78 -14.75
C PHE A 11 -2.76 1.69 -13.51
N TYR A 12 -2.66 3.02 -13.69
CA TYR A 12 -2.72 3.95 -12.56
C TYR A 12 -4.09 3.95 -11.86
N VAL A 13 -5.19 3.84 -12.63
CA VAL A 13 -6.54 3.72 -12.08
C VAL A 13 -6.71 2.41 -11.30
N ALA A 14 -6.23 1.29 -11.84
CA ALA A 14 -6.25 0.01 -11.12
C ALA A 14 -5.45 0.07 -9.81
N LEU A 15 -4.26 0.68 -9.86
CA LEU A 15 -3.39 0.87 -8.69
C LEU A 15 -4.05 1.78 -7.63
N LEU A 16 -4.76 2.83 -8.04
CA LEU A 16 -5.57 3.66 -7.15
C LEU A 16 -6.66 2.85 -6.45
N LEU A 17 -7.40 2.03 -7.20
CA LEU A 17 -8.48 1.20 -6.63
C LEU A 17 -7.93 0.22 -5.57
N PHE A 18 -6.82 -0.46 -5.87
CA PHE A 18 -6.17 -1.35 -4.90
C PHE A 18 -5.69 -0.60 -3.66
N ALA A 19 -5.12 0.60 -3.81
CA ALA A 19 -4.69 1.42 -2.68
C ALA A 19 -5.86 1.86 -1.79
N ILE A 20 -7.02 2.23 -2.37
CA ILE A 20 -8.22 2.58 -1.60
C ILE A 20 -8.73 1.37 -0.80
N ILE A 21 -8.76 0.19 -1.42
CA ILE A 21 -9.19 -1.04 -0.74
C ILE A 21 -8.25 -1.36 0.42
N LEU A 22 -6.94 -1.28 0.21
CA LEU A 22 -5.93 -1.53 1.26
C LEU A 22 -6.02 -0.50 2.39
N LEU A 23 -6.28 0.78 2.09
CA LEU A 23 -6.53 1.80 3.10
C LEU A 23 -7.75 1.44 3.96
N GLY A 24 -8.85 1.03 3.34
CA GLY A 24 -10.06 0.59 4.06
C GLY A 24 -9.81 -0.62 4.96
N LEU A 25 -9.14 -1.66 4.45
CA LEU A 25 -8.84 -2.87 5.23
C LEU A 25 -7.87 -2.58 6.40
N THR A 26 -6.83 -1.77 6.17
CA THR A 26 -5.84 -1.43 7.21
C THR A 26 -6.44 -0.52 8.27
N ALA A 27 -7.26 0.47 7.89
CA ALA A 27 -7.97 1.33 8.82
C ALA A 27 -8.96 0.54 9.70
N GLN A 28 -9.72 -0.37 9.09
CA GLN A 28 -10.63 -1.25 9.84
C GLN A 28 -9.86 -2.13 10.82
N ARG A 29 -8.75 -2.74 10.40
CA ARG A 29 -7.93 -3.59 11.28
C ARG A 29 -7.29 -2.79 12.41
N LEU A 30 -6.80 -1.58 12.14
CA LEU A 30 -6.25 -0.69 13.16
C LEU A 30 -7.31 -0.23 14.17
N ASN A 31 -8.55 0.02 13.70
CA ASN A 31 -9.68 0.36 14.58
C ASN A 31 -9.99 -0.81 15.52
N TYR A 32 -10.05 -2.04 15.00
CA TYR A 32 -10.23 -3.24 15.81
C TYR A 32 -9.10 -3.47 16.82
N THR A 33 -7.83 -3.23 16.45
CA THR A 33 -6.71 -3.44 17.39
C THR A 33 -6.54 -2.33 18.44
N THR A 34 -7.18 -1.18 18.23
CA THR A 34 -7.17 -0.05 19.19
C THR A 34 -8.39 -0.04 20.11
N HIS A 35 -9.52 -0.59 19.68
CA HIS A 35 -10.78 -0.64 20.43
C HIS A 35 -11.18 -2.08 20.77
N LEU A 36 -10.25 -2.90 21.28
CA LEU A 36 -10.61 -4.24 21.74
C LEU A 36 -11.58 -4.16 22.94
N PRO A 37 -12.74 -4.84 22.89
CA PRO A 37 -13.58 -5.02 24.05
C PRO A 37 -12.88 -5.91 25.10
N VAL A 38 -13.09 -5.58 26.37
CA VAL A 38 -12.47 -6.25 27.52
C VAL A 38 -12.98 -7.70 27.59
N GLY A 39 -12.19 -8.67 27.14
CA GLY A 39 -12.54 -10.10 27.20
C GLY A 39 -12.19 -10.93 25.97
N ASP A 40 -11.66 -10.33 24.90
CA ASP A 40 -11.25 -11.07 23.70
C ASP A 40 -9.96 -11.91 23.94
N PRO A 41 -9.84 -13.17 23.47
CA PRO A 41 -8.67 -14.03 23.70
C PRO A 41 -7.41 -13.50 23.02
N LEU A 42 -7.56 -12.57 22.07
CA LEU A 42 -6.46 -11.96 21.36
C LEU A 42 -5.73 -10.97 22.29
N ASN A 43 -4.62 -11.44 22.85
CA ASN A 43 -3.66 -10.63 23.61
C ASN A 43 -4.21 -10.08 24.95
N GLY A 44 -5.11 -10.84 25.59
CA GLY A 44 -5.59 -10.58 26.95
C GLY A 44 -6.40 -9.30 27.11
N GLY A 45 -7.06 -8.83 26.04
CA GLY A 45 -7.92 -7.64 26.06
C GLY A 45 -7.19 -6.30 26.19
N ARG A 46 -5.87 -6.24 25.96
CA ARG A 46 -5.15 -4.97 25.86
C ARG A 46 -5.13 -4.46 24.41
N SER A 47 -5.15 -3.15 24.23
CA SER A 47 -4.96 -2.55 22.91
C SER A 47 -3.50 -2.74 22.46
N PHE A 48 -3.28 -3.20 21.23
CA PHE A 48 -1.94 -3.32 20.66
C PHE A 48 -1.85 -2.55 19.35
N HIS A 49 -0.78 -1.77 19.21
CA HIS A 49 -0.48 -1.07 17.97
C HIS A 49 0.40 -1.97 17.11
N ASP A 50 -0.09 -2.35 15.93
CA ASP A 50 0.71 -3.09 14.96
C ASP A 50 1.39 -2.11 13.99
N PRO A 51 2.70 -1.86 14.12
CA PRO A 51 3.42 -0.89 13.31
C PRO A 51 3.34 -1.20 11.80
N ILE A 52 3.15 -2.47 11.43
CA ILE A 52 3.06 -2.90 10.03
C ILE A 52 1.76 -2.42 9.38
N ILE A 53 0.66 -2.40 10.14
CA ILE A 53 -0.63 -1.90 9.66
C ILE A 53 -0.54 -0.38 9.47
N ALA A 54 0.18 0.33 10.35
CA ALA A 54 0.44 1.75 10.20
C ALA A 54 1.30 2.05 8.95
N GLU A 55 2.33 1.24 8.68
CA GLU A 55 3.16 1.38 7.48
C GLU A 55 2.35 1.14 6.19
N LEU A 56 1.53 0.08 6.14
CA LEU A 56 0.65 -0.20 5.01
C LEU A 56 -0.41 0.91 4.80
N LEU A 57 -0.88 1.53 5.87
CA LEU A 57 -1.83 2.65 5.81
C LEU A 57 -1.16 3.90 5.21
N VAL A 58 0.04 4.25 5.69
CA VAL A 58 0.80 5.41 5.16
C VAL A 58 1.15 5.21 3.69
N THR A 59 1.58 4.01 3.31
CA THR A 59 1.94 3.70 1.92
C THR A 59 0.73 3.73 1.00
N SER A 60 -0.44 3.28 1.47
CA SER A 60 -1.71 3.40 0.74
C SER A 60 -2.11 4.87 0.53
N ILE A 61 -1.97 5.74 1.56
CA ILE A 61 -2.24 7.18 1.45
C ILE A 61 -1.31 7.84 0.42
N LEU A 62 -0.01 7.55 0.49
CA LEU A 62 0.97 8.05 -0.47
C LEU A 62 0.64 7.61 -1.90
N THR A 63 0.18 6.36 -2.06
CA THR A 63 -0.25 5.82 -3.35
C THR A 63 -1.46 6.58 -3.91
N ILE A 64 -2.46 6.87 -3.07
CA ILE A 64 -3.67 7.61 -3.44
C ILE A 64 -3.36 9.05 -3.83
N LEU A 65 -2.40 9.69 -3.18
CA LEU A 65 -1.95 11.03 -3.54
C LEU A 65 -1.12 11.04 -4.84
N TRP A 66 -0.28 10.02 -5.02
CA TRP A 66 0.62 9.93 -6.18
C TRP A 66 -0.09 9.57 -7.49
N ALA A 67 -1.02 8.61 -7.47
CA ALA A 67 -1.68 8.13 -8.69
C ALA A 67 -2.42 9.22 -9.51
N PRO A 68 -3.25 10.10 -8.93
CA PRO A 68 -3.89 11.19 -9.69
C PRO A 68 -2.89 12.26 -10.12
N PHE A 69 -1.83 12.50 -9.34
CA PHE A 69 -0.74 13.41 -9.71
C PHE A 69 0.02 12.90 -10.95
N ALA A 70 0.32 11.60 -11.03
CA ALA A 70 0.92 10.98 -12.21
C ALA A 70 0.02 11.08 -13.44
N ILE A 71 -1.30 10.85 -13.30
CA ILE A 71 -2.27 10.99 -14.40
C ILE A 71 -2.36 12.44 -14.88
N TYR A 72 -2.31 13.42 -13.97
CA TYR A 72 -2.32 14.84 -14.30
C TYR A 72 -1.08 15.25 -15.11
N ILE A 73 0.12 14.85 -14.66
CA ILE A 73 1.38 15.11 -15.40
C ILE A 73 1.33 14.46 -16.78
N LEU A 74 0.84 13.23 -16.88
CA LEU A 74 0.75 12.50 -18.14
C LEU A 74 -0.21 13.16 -19.13
N SER A 75 -1.23 13.87 -18.63
CA SER A 75 -2.20 14.60 -19.45
C SER A 75 -1.66 15.97 -19.93
N GLY A 76 -0.69 16.56 -19.21
CA GLY A 76 -0.07 17.85 -19.55
C GLY A 76 1.14 17.77 -20.49
N THR A 77 1.81 16.62 -20.58
CA THR A 77 3.03 16.42 -21.40
C THR A 77 2.71 16.13 -22.88
N SER A 78 1.86 16.94 -23.52
CA SER A 78 1.68 16.83 -24.97
C SER A 78 2.81 17.51 -25.77
N ASP A 79 3.56 18.46 -25.18
CA ASP A 79 4.45 19.34 -25.96
C ASP A 79 5.95 19.42 -25.54
N TYR A 80 6.38 18.92 -24.37
CA TYR A 80 7.80 19.03 -23.96
C TYR A 80 8.35 17.78 -23.25
N GLY A 81 9.24 17.04 -23.94
CA GLY A 81 10.28 16.20 -23.31
C GLY A 81 9.87 14.83 -22.74
N LEU A 82 9.69 13.84 -23.62
CA LEU A 82 9.36 12.43 -23.29
C LEU A 82 10.35 11.71 -22.35
N TYR A 83 11.62 12.14 -22.28
CA TYR A 83 12.67 11.39 -21.56
C TYR A 83 12.75 11.66 -20.06
N THR A 84 12.41 12.87 -19.58
CA THR A 84 12.53 13.20 -18.15
C THR A 84 11.32 12.69 -17.33
N SER A 85 10.12 12.68 -17.93
CA SER A 85 8.90 12.22 -17.24
C SER A 85 8.89 10.70 -17.03
N PHE A 86 9.39 9.91 -17.99
CA PHE A 86 9.35 8.45 -17.88
C PHE A 86 10.22 7.89 -16.75
N LEU A 87 11.43 8.44 -16.55
CA LEU A 87 12.30 8.05 -15.45
C LEU A 87 11.74 8.45 -14.09
N GLY A 88 11.13 9.64 -13.98
CA GLY A 88 10.47 10.10 -12.75
C GLY A 88 9.24 9.25 -12.37
N GLU A 89 8.45 8.83 -13.36
CA GLU A 89 7.34 7.92 -13.13
C GLU A 89 7.82 6.52 -12.73
N ALA A 90 8.87 6.01 -13.38
CA ALA A 90 9.45 4.69 -13.07
C ALA A 90 10.09 4.64 -11.68
N THR A 91 10.81 5.69 -11.28
CA THR A 91 11.43 5.76 -9.94
C THR A 91 10.37 5.81 -8.84
N ALA A 92 9.32 6.62 -9.00
CA ALA A 92 8.23 6.68 -8.03
C ALA A 92 7.46 5.35 -7.94
N LEU A 93 7.18 4.69 -9.07
CA LEU A 93 6.58 3.35 -9.09
C LEU A 93 7.49 2.31 -8.42
N PHE A 94 8.81 2.41 -8.58
CA PHE A 94 9.77 1.53 -7.92
C PHE A 94 9.75 1.70 -6.39
N PHE A 95 9.72 2.93 -5.90
CA PHE A 95 9.60 3.17 -4.44
C PHE A 95 8.27 2.69 -3.88
N LEU A 96 7.16 2.95 -4.57
CA LEU A 96 5.85 2.42 -4.20
C LEU A 96 5.85 0.89 -4.17
N PHE A 97 6.44 0.25 -5.17
CA PHE A 97 6.58 -1.20 -5.20
C PHE A 97 7.40 -1.72 -4.02
N MET A 98 8.54 -1.09 -3.71
CA MET A 98 9.36 -1.44 -2.56
C MET A 98 8.58 -1.36 -1.24
N PHE A 99 7.80 -0.30 -1.05
CA PHE A 99 6.96 -0.16 0.13
C PHE A 99 5.91 -1.28 0.26
N TYR A 100 5.29 -1.70 -0.84
CA TYR A 100 4.37 -2.83 -0.83
C TYR A 100 5.08 -4.17 -0.57
N VAL A 101 6.27 -4.40 -1.13
CA VAL A 101 7.05 -5.63 -0.91
C VAL A 101 7.51 -5.76 0.54
N VAL A 102 7.97 -4.66 1.16
CA VAL A 102 8.36 -4.66 2.58
C VAL A 102 7.15 -4.97 3.47
N GLY A 103 6.00 -4.33 3.22
CA GLY A 103 4.77 -4.62 3.93
C GLY A 103 4.31 -6.08 3.80
N ALA A 104 4.41 -6.67 2.60
CA ALA A 104 4.08 -8.07 2.35
C ALA A 104 5.08 -9.06 2.98
N GLY A 105 6.37 -8.74 2.95
CA GLY A 105 7.44 -9.56 3.51
C GLY A 105 7.33 -9.71 5.03
N ILE A 106 7.09 -8.60 5.73
CA ILE A 106 6.99 -8.61 7.20
C ILE A 106 5.68 -9.28 7.66
N ALA A 107 4.57 -9.10 6.93
CA ALA A 107 3.32 -9.82 7.19
C ALA A 107 3.53 -11.35 7.08
N SER A 108 4.28 -11.80 6.07
CA SER A 108 4.57 -13.21 5.84
C SER A 108 5.46 -13.80 6.93
N VAL A 109 6.49 -13.07 7.37
CA VAL A 109 7.38 -13.49 8.48
C VAL A 109 6.59 -13.68 9.77
N ARG A 110 5.71 -12.73 10.14
CA ARG A 110 4.91 -12.88 11.37
C ARG A 110 3.99 -14.11 11.32
N HIS A 111 3.40 -14.41 10.18
CA HIS A 111 2.58 -15.61 10.01
C HIS A 111 3.40 -16.89 10.22
N ILE A 112 4.63 -16.93 9.72
CA ILE A 112 5.55 -18.07 9.88
C ILE A 112 6.00 -18.22 11.33
N THR A 113 6.36 -17.13 12.01
CA THR A 113 6.77 -17.15 13.43
C THR A 113 5.64 -17.62 14.35
N PHE A 114 4.39 -17.26 14.05
CA PHE A 114 3.24 -17.71 14.84
C PHE A 114 3.03 -19.24 14.75
N HIS A 115 3.19 -19.82 13.57
CA HIS A 115 3.16 -21.28 13.40
C HIS A 115 4.36 -21.99 14.04
N ALA A 116 5.55 -21.39 14.00
CA ALA A 116 6.74 -21.97 14.62
C ALA A 116 6.64 -22.06 16.15
N LEU A 117 5.97 -21.10 16.80
CA LEU A 117 5.72 -21.13 18.25
C LEU A 117 4.72 -22.21 18.67
N ILE A 118 3.71 -22.50 17.84
CA ILE A 118 2.70 -23.55 18.13
C ILE A 118 3.30 -24.96 17.97
N SER A 119 4.35 -25.14 17.17
CA SER A 119 5.02 -26.43 17.00
C SER A 119 6.01 -26.80 18.13
N ILE A 120 6.32 -25.86 19.03
CA ILE A 120 7.30 -26.04 20.12
C ILE A 120 6.62 -26.11 21.50
N SER A 121 5.32 -25.78 21.60
CA SER A 121 4.49 -25.98 22.81
C SER A 121 3.73 -27.30 22.77
#